data_AF-A0A924MLB6-F1
#
_entry.id   AF-A0A924MLB6-F1
#
_cell.length_a   1.000
_cell.length_b   1.000
_cell.length_c   1.000
_cell.angle_alpha   90.00
_cell.angle_beta   90.00
_cell.angle_gamma   90.00
#
_symmetry.space_group_name_H-M   'P 1'
#
loop_
_entity.id
_entity.type
_entity.pdbx_description
1 polymer ?
#
loop_
_entity_poly.entity_id
_entity_poly.type
_entity_poly.pdbx_seq_one_letter_code
_entity_poly.pdbx_strand_id
1 'polypeptide(L)' 'AQTEDYTAKRYHKAADNFDPEWDLRGIVQDLCALYGVGTVLSTNRAWPNYREGNAFKAIRDKSRAGIDGH' A
#
# COMPACT_ATOMS: atom_id res chain seq x y z
N ALA A 1 10.95 21.78 6.47
CA ALA A 1 11.79 22.47 5.48
C ALA A 1 11.83 21.76 4.12
N GLN A 2 12.61 20.67 3.93
CA GLN A 2 12.74 20.01 2.61
C GLN A 2 11.41 19.40 2.10
N THR A 3 10.68 18.69 2.96
CA THR A 3 9.37 18.11 2.63
C THR A 3 8.33 19.19 2.30
N GLU A 4 8.27 20.27 3.10
CA GLU A 4 7.33 21.38 2.88
C GLU A 4 7.63 22.15 1.59
N ASP A 5 8.90 22.41 1.31
CA ASP A 5 9.32 23.06 0.06
C ASP A 5 8.99 22.18 -1.15
N TYR A 6 9.27 20.88 -1.06
CA TYR A 6 8.87 19.91 -2.09
C TYR A 6 7.35 19.89 -2.29
N THR A 7 6.56 19.73 -1.23
CA THR A 7 5.09 19.71 -1.32
C THR A 7 4.52 21.02 -1.87
N ALA A 8 5.03 22.17 -1.45
CA ALA A 8 4.51 23.46 -1.89
C ALA A 8 4.92 23.81 -3.34
N LYS A 9 6.15 23.48 -3.75
CA LYS A 9 6.73 24.00 -4.99
C LYS A 9 6.99 22.97 -6.07
N ARG A 10 7.11 21.69 -5.74
CA ARG A 10 7.54 20.64 -6.68
C ARG A 10 6.50 19.54 -6.91
N TYR A 11 5.83 19.07 -5.86
CA TYR A 11 4.84 17.99 -5.96
C TYR A 11 3.78 18.25 -7.04
N HIS A 12 3.59 17.29 -7.95
CA HIS A 12 2.64 17.38 -9.09
C HIS A 12 2.88 18.57 -10.05
N LYS A 13 4.11 19.08 -10.11
CA LYS A 13 4.50 20.19 -11.00
C LYS A 13 5.69 19.80 -11.86
N ALA A 14 6.06 20.65 -12.83
CA ALA A 14 7.21 20.39 -13.72
C ALA A 14 8.56 20.21 -12.99
N ALA A 15 8.67 20.71 -11.77
CA ALA A 15 9.85 20.56 -10.93
C ALA A 15 9.90 19.24 -10.13
N ASP A 16 8.93 18.34 -10.33
CA ASP A 16 8.86 17.03 -9.68
C ASP A 16 9.83 16.02 -10.33
N ASN A 17 11.12 16.21 -10.04
CA ASN A 17 12.20 15.38 -10.58
C ASN A 17 12.95 14.68 -9.46
N PHE A 18 13.59 13.57 -9.80
CA PHE A 18 14.49 12.85 -8.89
C PHE A 18 15.63 13.74 -8.40
N ASP A 19 15.99 13.58 -7.13
CA ASP A 19 17.11 14.24 -6.48
C ASP A 19 18.03 13.18 -5.85
N PRO A 20 19.32 13.12 -6.23
CA PRO A 20 20.26 12.15 -5.68
C PRO A 20 20.57 12.37 -4.20
N GLU A 21 20.22 13.52 -3.61
CA GLU A 21 20.40 13.78 -2.18
C GLU A 21 19.24 13.26 -1.32
N TRP A 22 18.18 12.70 -1.92
CA TRP A 22 17.08 12.12 -1.15
C TRP A 22 17.50 10.90 -0.33
N ASP A 23 17.06 10.86 0.92
CA ASP A 23 17.16 9.65 1.74
C ASP A 23 16.09 8.64 1.34
N LEU A 24 16.48 7.65 0.54
CA LEU A 24 15.57 6.64 -0.01
C LEU A 24 15.31 5.47 0.94
N ARG A 25 15.84 5.46 2.17
CA ARG A 25 15.65 4.32 3.09
C ARG A 25 14.18 4.05 3.42
N GLY A 26 13.36 5.08 3.51
CA GLY A 26 11.90 4.92 3.68
C GLY A 26 11.25 4.22 2.49
N ILE A 27 11.62 4.60 1.25
CA ILE A 27 11.12 3.95 0.04
C ILE A 27 11.53 2.47 0.00
N VAL A 28 12.75 2.13 0.42
CA VAL A 28 13.19 0.73 0.51
C VAL A 28 12.32 -0.05 1.50
N GLN A 29 11.99 0.52 2.66
CA GLN A 29 11.10 -0.11 3.64
C GLN A 29 9.71 -0.37 3.05
N ASP A 30 9.14 0.62 2.33
CA ASP A 30 7.85 0.48 1.66
C ASP A 30 7.89 -0.62 0.59
N LEU A 31 8.94 -0.67 -0.23
CA LEU A 31 9.13 -1.71 -1.23
C LEU A 31 9.23 -3.10 -0.61
N CYS A 32 9.97 -3.26 0.49
CA CYS A 32 10.03 -4.51 1.22
C CYS A 32 8.66 -4.93 1.77
N ALA A 33 7.89 -3.99 2.33
CA ALA A 33 6.55 -4.27 2.85
C ALA A 33 5.58 -4.68 1.73
N LEU A 34 5.55 -3.95 0.62
CA LEU A 34 4.71 -4.25 -0.54
C LEU A 34 5.09 -5.58 -1.19
N TYR A 35 6.39 -5.86 -1.31
CA TYR A 35 6.87 -7.15 -1.81
C TYR A 35 6.39 -8.29 -0.92
N GLY A 36 6.53 -8.18 0.40
CA GLY A 36 6.04 -9.18 1.34
C GLY A 36 4.54 -9.46 1.22
N VAL A 37 3.71 -8.41 1.13
CA VAL A 37 2.27 -8.55 0.90
C VAL A 37 1.99 -9.22 -0.45
N GLY A 38 2.66 -8.79 -1.52
CA GLY A 38 2.51 -9.35 -2.85
C GLY A 38 2.85 -10.83 -2.90
N THR A 39 3.96 -11.24 -2.27
CA THR A 39 4.37 -12.65 -2.19
C THR A 39 3.33 -13.51 -1.48
N VAL A 40 2.77 -13.05 -0.35
CA VAL A 40 1.72 -13.80 0.37
C VAL A 40 0.47 -13.96 -0.51
N LEU A 41 0.04 -12.89 -1.17
CA LEU A 41 -1.14 -12.93 -2.04
C LEU A 41 -0.94 -13.78 -3.30
N SER A 42 0.27 -13.83 -3.85
CA SER A 42 0.56 -14.57 -5.08
C SER A 42 0.75 -16.08 -4.85
N THR A 43 1.12 -16.49 -3.63
CA THR A 43 1.46 -17.88 -3.31
C THR A 43 0.45 -18.59 -2.42
N ASN A 44 -0.56 -17.88 -1.91
CA ASN A 44 -1.61 -18.41 -1.05
C ASN A 44 -3.00 -17.90 -1.49
N ARG A 45 -4.06 -18.61 -1.13
CA ARG A 45 -5.45 -18.17 -1.28
C ARG A 45 -5.93 -17.28 -0.14
N ALA A 46 -5.13 -17.13 0.92
CA ALA A 46 -5.43 -16.24 2.03
C ALA A 46 -5.56 -14.79 1.55
N TRP A 47 -6.70 -14.17 1.85
CA TRP A 47 -6.98 -12.79 1.48
C TRP A 47 -7.22 -11.93 2.74
N PRO A 48 -6.72 -10.68 2.78
CA PRO A 48 -6.94 -9.79 3.91
C PRO A 48 -8.42 -9.60 4.26
N ASN A 49 -8.71 -9.59 5.55
CA ASN A 49 -10.06 -9.33 6.06
C ASN A 49 -10.06 -8.19 7.08
N TYR A 50 -11.23 -7.61 7.31
CA TYR A 50 -11.41 -6.61 8.35
C TYR A 50 -11.38 -7.27 9.75
N ARG A 51 -10.90 -6.49 10.73
CA ARG A 51 -10.91 -6.88 12.14
C ARG A 51 -12.34 -7.04 12.66
N GLU A 52 -12.51 -7.81 13.73
CA GLU A 52 -13.78 -7.92 14.44
C GLU A 52 -14.31 -6.55 14.91
N GLY A 53 -15.62 -6.38 14.85
CA GLY A 53 -16.29 -5.11 15.17
C GLY A 53 -16.20 -4.03 14.08
N ASN A 54 -15.41 -4.25 13.01
CA ASN A 54 -15.41 -3.34 11.88
C ASN A 54 -16.74 -3.44 11.11
N ALA A 55 -17.39 -2.30 10.87
CA ALA A 55 -18.70 -2.22 10.21
C ALA A 55 -18.74 -2.87 8.81
N PHE A 56 -17.61 -2.98 8.13
CA PHE A 56 -17.51 -3.55 6.78
C PHE A 56 -17.20 -5.05 6.75
N LYS A 57 -16.85 -5.65 7.89
CA LYS A 57 -16.46 -7.06 7.95
C LYS A 57 -17.57 -7.99 7.43
N ALA A 58 -18.81 -7.80 7.88
CA ALA A 58 -19.93 -8.66 7.48
C ALA A 58 -20.18 -8.65 5.96
N ILE A 59 -20.05 -7.49 5.30
CA ILE A 59 -20.19 -7.37 3.85
C ILE A 59 -18.99 -8.01 3.14
N ARG A 60 -17.78 -7.87 3.71
CA ARG A 60 -16.57 -8.49 3.17
C ARG A 60 -16.64 -10.02 3.21
N ASP A 61 -17.08 -10.58 4.33
CA ASP A 61 -17.22 -12.03 4.51
C ASP A 61 -18.23 -12.61 3.50
N LYS A 62 -19.39 -11.95 3.32
CA LYS A 62 -20.36 -12.32 2.29
C LYS A 62 -19.79 -12.26 0.88
N SER A 63 -19.03 -11.22 0.55
CA SER A 63 -18.35 -11.10 -0.75
C SER A 63 -17.30 -12.19 -0.99
N ARG A 64 -16.60 -12.63 0.06
CA ARG A 64 -15.56 -13.66 -0.02
C ARG A 64 -16.12 -15.08 -0.16
N ALA A 65 -17.24 -15.38 0.51
CA ALA A 65 -17.88 -16.70 0.45
C ALA A 65 -18.24 -17.13 -0.99
N GLY A 66 -18.46 -16.19 -1.91
CA GLY A 66 -18.74 -16.49 -3.32
C GLY A 66 -17.51 -16.84 -4.19
N ILE A 67 -16.28 -16.68 -3.68
CA ILE A 67 -15.03 -16.91 -4.44
C ILE A 67 -14.41 -18.28 -4.12
N ASP A 68 -14.67 -18.84 -2.94
CA ASP A 68 -14.04 -20.09 -2.48
C ASP A 68 -14.75 -21.36 -3.00
N GLY A 69 -15.65 -21.23 -3.99
CA GLY A 69 -16.45 -22.31 -4.58
C GLY A 69 -15.98 -22.84 -5.95
N HIS A 70 -14.75 -22.51 -6.37
CA HIS A 70 -14.10 -23.04 -7.57
C HIS A 70 -12.91 -23.95 -7.23
#